data_AF-A0A2E4V5F6-F1
#
_entry.id   AF-A0A2E4V5F6-F1
#
_cell.length_a   1.000
_cell.length_b   1.000
_cell.length_c   1.000
_cell.angle_alpha   90.00
_cell.angle_beta   90.00
_cell.angle_gamma   90.00
#
_symmetry.space_group_name_H-M   'P 1'
#
loop_
_entity.id
_entity.type
_entity.pdbx_description
1 polymer ?
#
loop_
_entity_poly.entity_id
_entity_poly.type
_entity_poly.pdbx_seq_one_letter_code
_entity_poly.pdbx_strand_id
1 'polypeptide(L)'
;MYIDYEGVFSKHSENLIFHPYIEARNLFRRTMSDGEILTDLERGDEDCILRFGDGASFRLSYLSIRSRCQCAKCKPRQENEQRIIELEEEISRLMLEKPKVELVGRYGIRFEWPTGCSSGIHSFSHLRKVSEELGKQID
;
A
#
# COMPACT_ATOMS: atom_id res chain seq x y z
N MET A 1 4.53 -31.61 -10.73
CA MET A 1 5.36 -30.90 -11.72
C MET A 1 6.24 -29.95 -10.92
N TYR A 2 7.44 -30.41 -10.57
CA TYR A 2 8.44 -29.63 -9.86
C TYR A 2 9.30 -28.93 -10.91
N ILE A 3 9.61 -27.65 -10.71
CA ILE A 3 10.60 -26.93 -11.52
C ILE A 3 11.78 -26.68 -10.60
N ASP A 4 12.88 -27.34 -10.91
CA ASP A 4 14.16 -27.29 -10.21
C ASP A 4 14.87 -25.96 -10.44
N TYR A 5 15.44 -25.42 -9.37
CA TYR A 5 16.43 -24.35 -9.39
C TYR A 5 17.82 -24.98 -9.55
N GLU A 6 18.63 -24.48 -10.50
CA GLU A 6 20.12 -24.35 -10.51
C GLU A 6 20.74 -24.51 -11.92
N GLY A 7 21.70 -23.64 -12.26
CA GLY A 7 22.65 -23.76 -13.38
C GLY A 7 22.17 -23.21 -14.74
N VAL A 8 22.95 -22.51 -15.57
CA VAL A 8 24.35 -22.77 -15.94
C VAL A 8 25.03 -21.49 -16.45
N PHE A 9 26.21 -21.20 -15.91
CA PHE A 9 27.23 -20.33 -16.53
C PHE A 9 27.80 -21.02 -17.78
N SER A 10 27.93 -20.29 -18.90
CA SER A 10 28.79 -20.71 -20.01
C SER A 10 29.86 -19.65 -20.27
N LYS A 11 31.13 -20.06 -20.15
CA LYS A 11 32.29 -19.37 -20.71
C LYS A 11 32.60 -20.03 -22.06
N HIS A 12 32.65 -19.27 -23.15
CA HIS A 12 33.80 -19.20 -24.07
C HIS A 12 33.53 -18.37 -25.33
N SER A 13 34.65 -17.82 -25.83
CA SER A 13 34.90 -17.17 -27.12
C SER A 13 34.61 -15.67 -27.26
N GLU A 14 35.67 -14.98 -27.67
CA GLU A 14 35.81 -13.55 -27.92
C GLU A 14 34.88 -13.10 -29.05
N ASN A 15 33.83 -12.36 -28.70
CA ASN A 15 33.22 -11.33 -29.53
C ASN A 15 32.23 -10.54 -28.64
N LEU A 16 32.56 -9.29 -28.36
CA LEU A 16 31.73 -8.36 -27.59
C LEU A 16 30.45 -8.03 -28.38
N ILE A 17 29.45 -8.89 -28.32
CA ILE A 17 28.07 -8.49 -28.59
C ILE A 17 27.60 -7.79 -27.32
N PHE A 18 27.65 -6.45 -27.34
CA PHE A 18 27.00 -5.60 -26.35
C PHE A 18 25.50 -5.93 -26.36
N HIS A 19 25.04 -6.78 -25.45
CA HIS A 19 23.63 -7.14 -25.32
C HIS A 19 22.92 -6.03 -24.52
N PRO A 20 21.96 -5.29 -25.10
CA PRO A 20 21.30 -4.13 -24.48
C PRO A 20 20.34 -4.48 -23.32
N TYR A 21 20.44 -5.69 -22.75
CA TYR A 21 19.48 -6.21 -21.76
C TYR A 21 19.87 -5.90 -20.32
N ILE A 22 21.15 -5.59 -20.06
CA ILE A 22 21.64 -5.31 -18.70
C ILE A 22 21.30 -3.87 -18.28
N GLU A 23 21.32 -2.90 -19.20
CA GLU A 23 20.89 -1.52 -18.89
C GLU A 23 19.37 -1.42 -18.67
N ALA A 24 18.56 -2.26 -19.33
CA ALA A 24 17.10 -2.27 -19.15
C ALA A 24 16.65 -2.77 -17.75
N ARG A 25 17.45 -3.61 -17.06
CA ARG A 25 17.11 -4.08 -15.70
C ARG A 25 17.29 -3.03 -14.62
N ASN A 26 18.13 -2.02 -14.84
CA ASN A 26 18.31 -0.91 -13.90
C ASN A 26 17.30 0.23 -14.13
N LEU A 27 16.64 0.27 -15.28
CA LEU A 27 15.58 1.23 -15.62
C LEU A 27 14.21 0.92 -14.97
N PHE A 28 14.03 -0.28 -14.39
CA PHE A 28 12.76 -0.70 -13.79
C PHE A 28 12.87 -1.06 -12.31
N ARG A 29 13.91 -0.59 -11.60
CA ARG A 29 13.78 -0.42 -10.15
C ARG A 29 13.19 0.95 -9.94
N ARG A 30 11.86 1.03 -9.82
CA ARG A 30 11.21 2.21 -9.29
C ARG A 30 11.68 2.35 -7.85
N THR A 31 12.75 3.10 -7.62
CA THR A 31 13.13 3.55 -6.29
C THR A 31 11.89 4.27 -5.76
N MET A 32 11.30 3.78 -4.66
CA MET A 32 10.22 4.49 -3.99
C MET A 32 10.69 5.91 -3.71
N SER A 33 9.88 6.90 -4.06
CA SER A 33 10.18 8.27 -3.64
C SER A 33 10.05 8.37 -2.13
N ASP A 34 10.72 9.32 -1.50
CA ASP A 34 10.65 9.51 -0.05
C ASP A 34 9.20 9.71 0.45
N GLY A 35 8.35 10.32 -0.38
CA GLY A 35 6.92 10.47 -0.09
C GLY A 35 6.09 9.18 -0.10
N GLU A 36 6.64 8.08 -0.63
CA GLU A 36 6.04 6.73 -0.59
C GLU A 36 6.62 5.86 0.53
N ILE A 37 7.48 6.42 1.39
CA ILE A 37 8.00 5.73 2.58
C ILE A 37 7.20 6.21 3.79
N LEU A 38 6.51 5.30 4.46
CA LEU A 38 5.86 5.60 5.74
C LEU A 38 6.90 5.48 6.86
N THR A 39 7.18 6.59 7.54
CA THR A 39 8.19 6.65 8.60
C THR A 39 7.58 6.46 9.99
N ASP A 40 6.34 6.91 10.18
CA ASP A 40 5.63 6.78 11.45
C ASP A 40 4.11 6.67 11.25
N LEU A 41 3.47 5.99 12.20
CA LEU A 41 2.01 5.86 12.29
C LEU A 41 1.58 5.98 13.74
N GLU A 42 1.00 7.12 14.09
CA GLU A 42 0.44 7.40 15.40
C GLU A 42 -1.07 7.15 15.38
N ARG A 43 -1.55 6.23 16.21
CA ARG A 43 -2.98 5.84 16.25
C ARG A 43 -3.72 6.63 17.32
N GLY A 44 -4.77 7.35 16.92
CA GLY A 44 -5.84 7.84 17.79
C GLY A 44 -6.96 6.82 17.95
N ASP A 45 -8.06 7.25 18.54
CA ASP A 45 -9.23 6.39 18.80
C ASP A 45 -10.09 6.17 17.55
N GLU A 46 -10.20 7.19 16.69
CA GLU A 46 -11.04 7.20 15.47
C GLU A 46 -10.26 7.52 14.19
N ASP A 47 -9.01 7.93 14.33
CA ASP A 47 -8.12 8.32 13.25
C ASP A 47 -6.66 7.92 13.54
N CYS A 48 -5.79 8.14 12.57
CA CYS A 48 -4.36 8.07 12.76
C CYS A 48 -3.64 9.23 12.06
N ILE A 49 -2.45 9.53 12.55
CA ILE A 49 -1.49 10.40 11.88
C ILE A 49 -0.48 9.51 11.15
N LEU A 50 -0.33 9.76 9.84
CA LEU A 50 0.65 9.12 8.98
C LEU A 50 1.74 10.13 8.64
N ARG A 51 3.01 9.75 8.84
CA ARG A 51 4.17 10.58 8.49
C ARG A 51 5.00 9.89 7.43
N PHE A 52 5.42 10.65 6.43
CA PHE A 52 6.15 10.15 5.27
C PHE A 52 7.59 10.64 5.23
N GLY A 53 8.43 9.96 4.46
CA GLY A 53 9.87 10.23 4.36
C GLY A 53 10.22 11.59 3.75
N ASP A 54 9.31 12.18 2.99
CA ASP A 54 9.44 13.56 2.48
C ASP A 54 9.04 14.64 3.50
N GLY A 55 8.73 14.25 4.73
CA GLY A 55 8.31 15.14 5.80
C GLY A 55 6.82 15.44 5.83
N ALA A 56 6.05 15.02 4.80
CA ALA A 56 4.61 15.24 4.78
C ALA A 56 3.92 14.42 5.88
N SER A 57 2.97 15.03 6.58
CA SER A 57 2.17 14.39 7.62
C SER A 57 0.69 14.63 7.38
N PHE A 58 -0.14 13.62 7.64
CA PHE A 58 -1.58 13.69 7.42
C PHE A 58 -2.33 13.01 8.57
N ARG A 59 -3.43 13.63 9.01
CA ARG A 59 -4.44 12.98 9.84
C ARG A 59 -5.49 12.34 8.92
N LEU A 60 -5.73 11.04 9.09
CA LEU A 60 -6.64 10.26 8.25
C LEU A 60 -7.59 9.44 9.11
N SER A 61 -8.89 9.54 8.85
CA SER A 61 -9.91 8.79 9.61
C SER A 61 -9.87 7.30 9.30
N TYR A 62 -10.25 6.46 10.27
CA TYR A 62 -10.36 5.02 10.02
C TYR A 62 -11.47 4.66 9.03
N LEU A 63 -12.52 5.48 8.93
CA LEU A 63 -13.57 5.31 7.91
C LEU A 63 -13.00 5.51 6.50
N SER A 64 -12.18 6.56 6.29
CA SER A 64 -11.51 6.83 5.01
C SER A 64 -10.56 5.69 4.62
N ILE A 65 -9.83 5.12 5.58
CA ILE A 65 -8.95 3.96 5.30
C ILE A 65 -9.79 2.75 4.87
N ARG A 66 -10.89 2.46 5.57
CA ARG A 66 -11.79 1.34 5.26
C ARG A 66 -12.44 1.48 3.88
N SER A 67 -12.86 2.70 3.50
CA SER A 67 -13.51 2.95 2.20
C SER A 67 -12.55 2.82 1.02
N ARG A 68 -11.23 2.83 1.28
CA ARG A 68 -10.15 2.65 0.30
C ARG A 68 -9.42 1.30 0.45
N CYS A 69 -10.05 0.30 1.07
CA CYS A 69 -9.47 -1.04 1.28
C CYS A 69 -9.08 -1.72 -0.03
N GLN A 70 -7.84 -2.23 -0.12
CA GLN A 70 -7.28 -2.84 -1.36
C GLN A 70 -7.48 -4.36 -1.45
N CYS A 71 -8.31 -4.97 -0.61
CA CYS A 71 -8.57 -6.41 -0.70
C CYS A 71 -9.43 -6.75 -1.93
N ALA A 72 -9.38 -8.01 -2.35
CA ALA A 72 -10.11 -8.48 -3.53
C ALA A 72 -11.64 -8.34 -3.44
N LYS A 73 -12.21 -8.22 -2.24
CA LYS A 73 -13.66 -8.02 -2.03
C LYS A 73 -14.06 -6.55 -2.05
N CYS A 74 -13.27 -5.67 -1.45
CA CYS A 74 -13.61 -4.26 -1.30
C CYS A 74 -13.21 -3.44 -2.53
N LYS A 75 -12.06 -3.73 -3.15
CA LYS A 75 -11.52 -2.93 -4.26
C LYS A 75 -12.48 -2.83 -5.47
N PRO A 76 -13.12 -3.92 -5.95
CA PRO A 76 -14.04 -3.81 -7.09
C PRO A 76 -15.31 -2.99 -6.81
N ARG A 77 -15.61 -2.69 -5.54
CA ARG A 77 -16.74 -1.85 -5.14
C ARG A 77 -16.41 -0.36 -5.20
N GLN A 78 -15.12 -0.01 -5.38
CA GLN A 78 -14.64 1.38 -5.41
C GLN A 78 -14.58 1.97 -6.83
N GLU A 79 -15.03 1.24 -7.85
CA GLU A 79 -14.95 1.65 -9.26
C GLU A 79 -16.27 2.26 -9.78
N ASN A 80 -17.38 1.99 -9.11
CA ASN A 80 -18.71 2.43 -9.51
C ASN A 80 -19.35 3.24 -8.37
N GLU A 81 -19.89 4.42 -8.69
CA GLU A 81 -20.42 5.38 -7.72
C GLU A 81 -21.48 4.77 -6.78
N GLN A 82 -22.45 4.03 -7.31
CA GLN A 82 -23.48 3.38 -6.49
C GLN A 82 -22.86 2.39 -5.49
N ARG A 83 -21.87 1.60 -5.92
CA ARG A 83 -21.19 0.64 -5.04
C ARG A 83 -20.26 1.29 -4.03
N ILE A 84 -19.70 2.46 -4.35
CA ILE A 84 -18.94 3.28 -3.40
C ILE A 84 -19.86 3.72 -2.27
N ILE A 85 -21.02 4.29 -2.62
CA ILE A 85 -22.01 4.76 -1.63
C ILE A 85 -22.45 3.60 -0.73
N GLU A 86 -22.81 2.45 -1.31
CA GLU A 86 -23.20 1.25 -0.54
C GLU A 86 -22.08 0.77 0.39
N LEU A 87 -20.82 0.79 -0.08
CA LEU A 87 -19.67 0.41 0.73
C LEU A 87 -19.45 1.39 1.89
N GLU A 88 -19.57 2.69 1.64
CA GLU A 88 -19.42 3.73 2.66
C GLU A 88 -20.54 3.67 3.70
N GLU A 89 -21.79 3.41 3.30
CA GLU A 89 -22.92 3.17 4.20
C GLU A 89 -22.76 1.89 5.04
N GLU A 90 -22.22 0.82 4.47
CA GLU A 90 -21.87 -0.37 5.25
C GLU A 90 -20.79 -0.06 6.29
N ILE A 91 -19.74 0.65 5.89
CA ILE A 91 -18.63 1.01 6.76
C ILE A 91 -19.07 1.93 7.90
N SER A 92 -19.94 2.91 7.64
CA SER A 92 -20.41 3.87 8.65
C SER A 92 -21.23 3.23 9.78
N ARG A 93 -21.76 2.03 9.55
CA ARG A 93 -22.49 1.23 10.54
C ARG A 93 -21.60 0.30 11.37
N LEU A 94 -20.31 0.21 11.05
CA LEU A 94 -19.36 -0.60 11.81
C LEU A 94 -18.93 0.13 13.09
N MET A 95 -18.50 -0.64 14.09
CA MET A 95 -17.92 -0.05 15.29
C MET A 95 -16.61 0.65 14.94
N LEU A 96 -16.53 1.92 15.35
CA LEU A 96 -15.35 2.75 15.17
C LEU A 96 -14.46 2.58 16.40
N GLU A 97 -13.47 1.70 16.25
CA GLU A 97 -12.52 1.38 17.30
C GLU A 97 -11.10 1.41 16.74
N LYS A 98 -10.17 1.78 17.62
CA LYS A 98 -8.73 1.79 17.36
C LYS A 98 -8.24 0.41 16.95
N PRO A 99 -7.79 0.21 15.69
CA PRO A 99 -7.35 -1.08 15.20
C PRO A 99 -5.95 -1.43 15.71
N LYS A 100 -5.63 -2.73 15.67
CA LYS A 100 -4.22 -3.14 15.65
C LYS A 100 -3.65 -2.89 14.27
N VAL A 101 -2.35 -2.63 14.20
CA VAL A 101 -1.64 -2.41 12.95
C VAL A 101 -0.45 -3.33 12.89
N GLU A 102 -0.36 -4.07 11.79
CA GLU A 102 0.75 -4.98 11.52
C GLU A 102 1.50 -4.53 10.27
N LEU A 103 2.83 -4.54 10.36
CA LEU A 103 3.68 -4.30 9.20
C LEU A 103 3.65 -5.52 8.27
N VAL A 104 3.46 -5.29 6.98
CA VAL A 104 3.52 -6.32 5.94
C VAL A 104 4.77 -6.10 5.10
N GLY A 105 5.80 -6.91 5.37
CA GLY A 105 7.09 -6.77 4.71
C GLY A 105 7.73 -5.40 4.97
N ARG A 106 8.19 -4.74 3.91
CA ARG A 106 8.77 -3.37 3.97
C ARG A 106 8.01 -2.36 3.12
N TYR A 107 6.76 -2.66 2.78
CA TYR A 107 6.04 -1.90 1.74
C TYR A 107 4.63 -1.46 2.14
N GLY A 108 4.08 -1.96 3.24
CA GLY A 108 2.71 -1.67 3.63
C GLY A 108 2.36 -2.14 5.02
N ILE A 109 1.13 -1.87 5.41
CA ILE A 109 0.53 -2.28 6.67
C ILE A 109 -0.81 -2.96 6.45
N ARG A 110 -1.20 -3.78 7.42
CA ARG A 110 -2.54 -4.32 7.57
C ARG A 110 -3.15 -3.71 8.83
N PHE A 111 -4.37 -3.22 8.70
CA PHE A 111 -5.20 -2.85 9.86
C PHE A 111 -6.04 -4.05 10.26
N GLU A 112 -5.96 -4.44 11.52
CA GLU A 112 -6.85 -5.42 12.12
C GLU A 112 -7.99 -4.71 12.82
N TRP A 113 -9.13 -4.73 12.17
CA TRP A 113 -10.36 -4.16 12.67
C TRP A 113 -11.12 -5.16 13.54
N PRO A 114 -11.74 -4.72 14.66
CA PRO A 114 -12.63 -5.56 15.45
C PRO A 114 -13.86 -6.03 14.66
N THR A 115 -14.40 -5.16 13.81
CA THR A 115 -15.51 -5.45 12.89
C THR A 115 -15.20 -5.02 11.47
N GLY A 116 -15.72 -5.74 10.47
CA GLY A 116 -15.52 -5.46 9.06
C GLY A 116 -14.31 -6.16 8.44
N CYS A 117 -13.71 -5.56 7.41
CA CYS A 117 -12.68 -6.22 6.59
C CYS A 117 -11.25 -5.93 7.07
N SER A 118 -10.58 -6.94 7.65
CA SER A 118 -9.16 -6.90 8.05
C SER A 118 -8.21 -7.57 7.04
N SER A 119 -8.71 -7.86 5.83
CA SER A 119 -7.94 -8.55 4.79
C SER A 119 -7.15 -7.61 3.88
N GLY A 120 -7.40 -6.30 3.97
CA GLY A 120 -6.73 -5.28 3.16
C GLY A 120 -5.28 -5.05 3.59
N ILE A 121 -4.38 -5.02 2.61
CA ILE A 121 -3.00 -4.53 2.80
C ILE A 121 -2.93 -3.17 2.12
N HIS A 122 -2.55 -2.16 2.88
CA HIS A 122 -2.35 -0.81 2.38
C HIS A 122 -0.85 -0.60 2.19
N SER A 123 -0.39 -0.54 0.93
CA SER A 123 1.00 -0.14 0.67
C SER A 123 1.22 1.30 1.14
N PHE A 124 2.46 1.66 1.47
CA PHE A 124 2.79 3.04 1.87
C PHE A 124 2.45 4.04 0.75
N SER A 125 2.73 3.68 -0.51
CA SER A 125 2.32 4.45 -1.68
C SER A 125 0.80 4.60 -1.82
N HIS A 126 0.03 3.59 -1.41
CA HIS A 126 -1.43 3.67 -1.42
C HIS A 126 -1.92 4.57 -0.29
N LEU A 127 -1.38 4.41 0.92
CA LEU A 127 -1.71 5.29 2.05
C LEU A 127 -1.37 6.75 1.76
N ARG A 128 -0.26 7.00 1.08
CA ARG A 128 0.10 8.35 0.63
C ARG A 128 -1.03 8.96 -0.22
N LYS A 129 -1.46 8.26 -1.27
CA LYS A 129 -2.55 8.72 -2.15
C LYS A 129 -3.85 8.95 -1.40
N VAL A 130 -4.24 8.01 -0.54
CA VAL A 130 -5.47 8.15 0.27
C VAL A 130 -5.36 9.33 1.24
N SER A 131 -4.17 9.58 1.78
CA SER A 131 -3.92 10.72 2.68
C SER A 131 -4.03 12.05 1.95
N GLU A 132 -3.52 12.14 0.72
CA GLU A 132 -3.66 13.33 -0.13
C GLU A 132 -5.10 13.55 -0.60
N GLU A 133 -5.85 12.47 -0.84
CA GLU A 133 -7.23 12.53 -1.31
C GLU A 133 -8.24 12.87 -0.20
N LEU A 134 -8.12 12.22 0.96
CA LEU A 134 -9.14 12.21 2.02
C LEU A 134 -8.62 12.67 3.38
N GLY A 135 -7.31 12.81 3.54
CA GLY A 135 -6.69 13.21 4.79
C GLY A 135 -6.64 14.73 4.95
N LYS A 136 -6.44 15.16 6.19
CA LYS A 136 -6.07 16.55 6.51
C LYS A 136 -4.57 16.62 6.67
N GLN A 137 -3.89 17.37 5.81
CA GLN A 137 -2.46 17.66 5.99
C GLN A 137 -2.25 18.38 7.33
N ILE A 138 -1.20 17.97 8.04
CA ILE A 138 -0.79 18.58 9.30
C ILE A 138 0.69 18.94 9.22
N ASP A 139 1.02 20.08 9.83
CA ASP A 139 2.39 20.63 9.88
C ASP A 139 3.23 19.97 10.99
#